data_AF-A0A369QS63-F1
#
_entry.id   AF-A0A369QS63-F1
#
_cell.length_a   1.000
_cell.length_b   1.000
_cell.length_c   1.000
_cell.angle_alpha   90.00
_cell.angle_beta   90.00
_cell.angle_gamma   90.00
#
_symmetry.space_group_name_H-M   'P 1'
#
loop_
_entity.id
_entity.type
_entity.pdbx_description
1 polymer ?
#
loop_
_entity_poly.entity_id
_entity_poly.type
_entity_poly.pdbx_seq_one_letter_code
_entity_poly.pdbx_strand_id
1 'polypeptide(L)'
;MAKNVLIAETDETGGVAWVWRYAAHDRQPRPVAPGQPCGIAPHAADIHGAERGAVVAWLRARDCLPLSVSDALETVQSRSGLGVGGGTIC
;
A
#
# COMPACT_ATOMS: atom_id res chain seq x y z
N MET A 1 13.49 18.45 -12.18
CA MET A 1 13.38 17.16 -11.49
C MET A 1 12.07 16.51 -11.90
N ALA A 2 12.12 15.35 -12.53
CA ALA A 2 10.91 14.64 -12.90
C ALA A 2 10.34 13.97 -11.64
N LYS A 3 9.11 14.33 -11.27
CA LYS A 3 8.48 13.89 -10.02
C LYS A 3 7.50 12.76 -10.31
N ASN A 4 7.43 11.81 -9.38
CA ASN A 4 6.40 10.78 -9.39
C ASN A 4 5.12 11.35 -8.80
N VAL A 5 4.00 11.15 -9.51
CA VAL A 5 2.69 11.68 -9.11
C VAL A 5 1.67 10.55 -9.10
N LEU A 6 0.85 10.52 -8.06
CA LEU A 6 -0.35 9.68 -7.97
C LEU A 6 -1.58 10.59 -7.97
N ILE A 7 -2.53 10.31 -8.85
CA ILE A 7 -3.76 11.08 -9.01
C ILE A 7 -4.91 10.16 -8.67
N ALA A 8 -5.65 10.48 -7.61
CA ALA A 8 -6.83 9.75 -7.19
C ALA A 8 -8.08 10.42 -7.76
N GLU A 9 -8.93 9.64 -8.40
CA GLU A 9 -10.27 10.04 -8.81
C GLU A 9 -11.26 9.51 -7.79
N THR A 10 -12.12 10.39 -7.28
CA THR A 10 -13.12 10.05 -6.29
C THR A 10 -14.50 9.89 -6.91
N ASP A 11 -15.31 8.99 -6.38
CA ASP A 11 -16.72 8.86 -6.72
C ASP A 11 -17.59 9.93 -6.03
N GLU A 12 -18.90 9.88 -6.27
CA GLU A 12 -19.90 10.78 -5.69
C GLU A 12 -20.01 10.72 -4.16
N THR A 13 -19.50 9.65 -3.55
CA THR A 13 -19.46 9.47 -2.08
C THR A 13 -18.18 10.01 -1.45
N GLY A 14 -17.21 10.46 -2.27
CA GLY A 14 -15.89 10.89 -1.84
C GLY A 14 -14.90 9.74 -1.63
N GLY A 15 -15.28 8.51 -1.96
CA GLY A 15 -14.39 7.35 -1.97
C GLY A 15 -13.45 7.36 -3.17
N VAL A 16 -12.24 6.80 -3.04
CA VAL A 16 -11.34 6.65 -4.19
C VAL A 16 -11.89 5.58 -5.14
N ALA A 17 -12.28 5.99 -6.34
CA ALA A 17 -12.77 5.10 -7.39
C ALA A 17 -11.59 4.54 -8.20
N TRP A 18 -10.65 5.41 -8.58
CA TRP A 18 -9.55 5.08 -9.45
C TRP A 18 -8.26 5.80 -9.06
N VAL A 19 -7.10 5.20 -9.38
CA VAL A 19 -5.78 5.83 -9.18
C VAL A 19 -4.99 5.77 -10.48
N TRP A 20 -4.42 6.90 -10.86
CA TRP A 20 -3.51 7.05 -11.99
C TRP A 20 -2.09 7.31 -11.47
N ARG A 21 -1.11 6.74 -12.16
CA ARG A 21 0.31 6.99 -11.92
C ARG A 21 0.92 7.80 -13.05
N TYR A 22 1.79 8.73 -12.70
CA TYR A 22 2.63 9.44 -13.63
C TYR A 22 4.07 9.38 -13.13
N ALA A 23 4.86 8.48 -13.71
CA ALA A 23 6.27 8.36 -13.38
C ALA A 23 7.10 9.40 -14.16
N ALA A 24 8.28 9.72 -13.64
CA ALA A 24 9.23 10.63 -14.27
C ALA A 24 9.53 10.37 -15.76
N HIS A 25 9.47 9.11 -16.19
CA HIS A 25 9.76 8.66 -17.55
C HIS A 25 8.50 8.38 -18.38
N ASP A 26 7.32 8.48 -17.79
CA ASP A 26 6.07 8.28 -18.52
C ASP A 26 5.75 9.53 -19.36
N ARG A 27 5.35 9.30 -20.61
CA ARG A 27 4.86 10.37 -21.50
C ARG A 27 3.41 10.76 -21.20
N GLN A 28 2.68 9.90 -20.49
CA GLN A 28 1.27 10.08 -20.16
C GLN A 28 0.91 9.36 -18.85
N PRO A 29 -0.09 9.85 -18.09
CA PRO A 29 -0.61 9.13 -16.93
C PRO A 29 -1.10 7.73 -17.32
N ARG A 30 -0.83 6.74 -16.48
CA ARG A 30 -1.27 5.37 -16.67
C ARG A 30 -2.20 4.96 -15.53
N PRO A 31 -3.27 4.22 -15.80
CA PRO A 31 -4.14 3.71 -14.73
C PRO A 31 -3.38 2.65 -13.92
N VAL A 32 -3.60 2.64 -12.60
CA VAL A 32 -3.12 1.57 -11.73
C VAL A 32 -4.14 0.43 -11.80
N ALA A 33 -3.74 -0.69 -12.40
CA ALA A 33 -4.58 -1.87 -12.49
C ALA A 33 -4.52 -2.70 -11.19
N PRO A 34 -5.65 -3.28 -10.74
CA PRO A 34 -5.66 -4.22 -9.61
C PRO A 34 -4.71 -5.41 -9.86
N GLY A 35 -4.03 -5.86 -8.81
CA GLY A 35 -3.07 -6.97 -8.87
C GLY A 35 -1.80 -6.67 -9.69
N GLN A 36 -1.60 -5.42 -10.10
CA GLN A 36 -0.36 -4.97 -10.71
C GLN A 36 0.37 -4.02 -9.74
N PRO A 37 1.68 -4.20 -9.56
CA PRO A 37 2.44 -3.31 -8.69
C PRO A 37 2.37 -1.88 -9.24
N CYS A 38 1.96 -0.94 -8.38
CA CYS A 38 1.88 0.48 -8.70
C CYS A 38 3.22 1.03 -9.22
N GLY A 39 4.34 0.46 -8.74
CA GLY A 39 5.70 0.83 -9.14
C GLY A 39 6.16 2.18 -8.61
N ILE A 40 5.29 2.89 -7.89
CA ILE A 40 5.58 4.16 -7.21
C ILE A 40 5.24 3.98 -5.74
N ALA A 41 6.23 4.21 -4.87
CA ALA A 41 6.00 4.20 -3.44
C ALA A 41 5.15 5.43 -3.05
N PRO A 42 3.99 5.26 -2.40
CA PRO A 42 3.07 6.37 -2.12
C PRO A 42 3.77 7.52 -1.38
N HIS A 43 4.58 7.22 -0.35
CA HIS A 43 5.31 8.21 0.45
C HIS A 43 6.33 9.04 -0.36
N ALA A 44 6.81 8.52 -1.49
CA ALA A 44 7.76 9.19 -2.37
C ALA A 44 7.08 9.91 -3.55
N ALA A 45 5.75 9.94 -3.58
CA ALA A 45 4.96 10.59 -4.61
C ALA A 45 4.19 11.80 -4.08
N ASP A 46 4.06 12.80 -4.96
CA ASP A 46 3.04 13.84 -4.85
C ASP A 46 1.67 13.19 -5.10
N ILE A 47 0.70 13.46 -4.22
CA ILE A 47 -0.65 12.87 -4.29
C ILE A 47 -1.67 13.99 -4.53
N HIS A 48 -2.55 13.79 -5.51
CA HIS A 48 -3.64 14.71 -5.85
C HIS A 48 -5.00 14.01 -5.83
N GLY A 49 -6.07 14.78 -5.62
CA GLY A 49 -7.46 14.33 -5.71
C GLY A 49 -8.03 13.66 -4.46
N ALA A 50 -7.19 13.03 -3.63
CA ALA A 50 -7.59 12.48 -2.33
C ALA A 50 -6.46 12.59 -1.32
N GLU A 51 -6.76 12.35 -0.03
CA GLU A 51 -5.74 12.26 0.99
C GLU A 51 -4.84 11.02 0.82
N ARG A 52 -3.61 11.12 1.30
CA ARG A 52 -2.62 10.04 1.22
C ARG A 52 -3.10 8.73 1.84
N GLY A 53 -3.79 8.80 2.98
CA GLY A 53 -4.33 7.62 3.66
C GLY A 53 -5.33 6.85 2.80
N ALA A 54 -6.27 7.56 2.19
CA ALA A 54 -7.28 6.99 1.29
C ALA A 54 -6.65 6.32 0.06
N VAL A 55 -5.64 6.95 -0.56
CA VAL A 55 -4.92 6.36 -1.70
C VAL A 55 -4.17 5.09 -1.30
N VAL A 56 -3.49 5.10 -0.15
CA VAL A 56 -2.78 3.91 0.36
C VAL A 56 -3.76 2.79 0.67
N ALA A 57 -4.90 3.09 1.30
CA ALA A 57 -5.95 2.11 1.58
C ALA A 57 -6.49 1.49 0.28
N TRP A 58 -6.76 2.31 -0.73
CA TRP A 58 -7.23 1.86 -2.05
C TRP A 58 -6.22 0.93 -2.74
N LEU A 59 -4.93 1.32 -2.74
CA LEU A 59 -3.85 0.53 -3.35
C LEU A 59 -3.62 -0.79 -2.61
N ARG A 60 -3.70 -0.78 -1.27
CA ARG A 60 -3.60 -2.01 -0.45
C ARG A 60 -4.77 -2.95 -0.73
N ALA A 61 -6.00 -2.44 -0.78
CA ALA A 61 -7.19 -3.25 -1.03
C ALA A 61 -7.21 -3.92 -2.42
N ARG A 62 -6.38 -3.45 -3.36
CA ARG A 62 -6.29 -3.95 -4.74
C ARG A 62 -4.98 -4.67 -5.04
N ASP A 63 -4.18 -4.98 -4.03
CA ASP A 63 -2.89 -5.66 -4.17
C ASP A 63 -1.90 -4.90 -5.07
N CYS A 64 -2.00 -3.56 -5.09
CA CYS A 64 -1.14 -2.70 -5.92
C CYS A 64 0.10 -2.21 -5.16
N LEU A 65 0.14 -2.40 -3.84
CA LEU A 65 1.33 -2.14 -3.03
C LEU A 65 2.18 -3.41 -2.98
N PRO A 66 3.51 -3.30 -3.12
CA PRO A 66 4.36 -4.44 -2.80
C PRO A 66 4.08 -4.85 -1.35
N LEU A 67 3.82 -6.14 -1.12
CA LEU A 67 3.80 -6.72 0.22
C LEU A 67 5.11 -6.31 0.90
N SER A 68 5.02 -5.36 1.82
CA SER A 68 6.19 -4.97 2.60
C SER A 68 6.54 -6.18 3.46
N VAL A 69 7.58 -6.91 3.07
CA VAL A 69 8.04 -8.13 3.76
C VAL A 69 8.36 -7.90 5.25
N SER A 70 8.54 -6.65 5.66
CA SER A 70 8.68 -6.26 7.08
C SER A 70 7.39 -6.45 7.89
N ASP A 71 6.21 -6.28 7.29
CA ASP A 71 4.90 -6.44 7.96
C ASP A 71 4.50 -7.94 8.06
N ALA A 72 4.96 -8.74 7.08
CA ALA A 72 4.72 -10.18 7.06
C ALA A 72 5.52 -10.96 8.14
N LEU A 73 6.68 -10.43 8.56
CA LEU A 73 7.54 -11.13 9.54
C LEU A 73 7.06 -10.96 10.99
N GLU A 74 6.38 -9.86 11.34
CA GLU A 74 5.86 -9.64 12.70
C GLU A 74 4.64 -10.54 13.03
N THR A 75 3.84 -10.90 12.01
CA THR A 75 2.71 -11.85 12.18
C THR A 75 3.19 -13.28 12.44
N VAL A 76 4.36 -13.67 11.94
CA VAL A 76 4.92 -15.02 12.15
C VAL A 76 5.58 -15.14 13.53
N GLN A 77 6.22 -14.07 14.04
CA GLN A 77 6.91 -14.12 15.34
C GLN A 77 5.97 -14.09 16.56
N SER A 78 4.76 -13.53 16.42
CA SER A 78 3.78 -13.47 17.52
C SER A 78 3.07 -14.80 17.79
N ARG A 79 3.20 -15.81 16.92
CA ARG A 79 2.53 -17.12 17.07
C ARG A 79 3.37 -18.22 17.69
N SER A 80 4.64 -17.96 18.02
CA SER A 80 5.55 -18.96 18.61
C SER A 80 5.73 -18.83 20.14
N GLY A 81 5.00 -17.92 20.79
CA GLY A 81 5.15 -17.60 22.22
C GLY A 81 4.06 -18.15 23.13
N LEU A 82 3.61 -19.41 22.95
CA LEU A 82 2.74 -20.07 23.93
C LEU A 82 3.23 -21.49 24.23
N GLY A 83 4.25 -21.57 25.08
CA GLY A 83 4.77 -22.82 25.66
C GLY A 83 4.79 -22.72 27.19
N VAL A 84 3.60 -22.90 27.78
CA VAL A 84 3.29 -23.52 29.08
C VAL A 84 4.33 -23.40 30.21
N GLY A 85 3.93 -22.67 31.25
CA GLY A 85 4.46 -22.86 32.60
C GLY A 85 3.90 -24.12 33.27
N GLY A 86 4.69 -24.66 34.19
CA GLY A 86 4.39 -25.84 35.02
C GLY A 86 5.60 -26.78 34.98
N GLY A 87 6.23 -27.20 36.05
CA GLY A 87 5.99 -27.13 37.49
C GLY A 87 7.04 -28.05 38.13
N THR A 88 7.45 -27.71 39.35
CA THR A 88 8.24 -28.50 40.33
C THR A 88 8.33 -30.01 40.09
N ILE A 89 9.53 -30.62 40.15
CA ILE A 89 9.82 -31.77 41.04
C ILE A 89 11.35 -31.99 41.26
N CYS A 90 11.71 -32.14 42.54
CA CYS A 90 12.91 -32.73 43.19
C CYS A 90 14.31 -32.17 42.91
#